data_AF-A0A329I8S9-F1
#
_entry.id   AF-A0A329I8S9-F1
#
_cell.length_a   1.000
_cell.length_b   1.000
_cell.length_c   1.000
_cell.angle_alpha   90.00
_cell.angle_beta   90.00
_cell.angle_gamma   90.00
#
_symmetry.space_group_name_H-M   'P 1'
#
loop_
_entity.id
_entity.type
_entity.pdbx_description
1 polymer ?
#
loop_
_entity_poly.entity_id
_entity_poly.type
_entity_poly.pdbx_seq_one_letter_code
_entity_poly.pdbx_strand_id
1 'polypeptide(L)'
;MNTDQIIGNAKDATGKVQDSFGAATGNADWQAQGKARQLEGKLQEQYGQAIDCARNVTADKPFTALAIAGGVGFVLGVLLSRS
;
A
#
# COMPACT_ATOMS: atom_id res chain seq x y z
N MET A 1 15.88 -45.32 -25.23
CA MET A 1 14.56 -44.71 -24.97
C MET A 1 14.78 -43.22 -24.73
N ASN A 2 14.00 -42.39 -25.41
CA ASN A 2 14.25 -40.98 -25.70
C ASN A 2 14.10 -40.06 -24.47
N THR A 3 15.21 -39.47 -24.03
CA THR A 3 15.22 -38.34 -23.09
C THR A 3 14.70 -37.05 -23.74
N ASP A 4 14.80 -36.94 -25.07
CA ASP A 4 14.36 -35.77 -25.83
C ASP A 4 12.83 -35.55 -25.85
N GLN A 5 12.00 -36.61 -25.76
CA GLN A 5 10.54 -36.43 -25.75
C GLN A 5 10.00 -35.92 -24.41
N ILE A 6 10.72 -36.18 -23.30
CA ILE A 6 10.30 -35.74 -21.96
C ILE A 6 10.55 -34.23 -21.80
N ILE A 7 11.65 -33.73 -22.36
CA ILE A 7 11.99 -32.30 -22.31
C ILE A 7 11.03 -31.47 -23.19
N GLY A 8 10.58 -32.02 -24.32
CA GLY A 8 9.60 -31.38 -25.21
C GLY A 8 8.26 -31.11 -24.53
N ASN A 9 7.67 -32.11 -23.87
CA ASN A 9 6.36 -31.97 -23.22
C ASN A 9 6.39 -31.05 -21.99
N ALA A 10 7.51 -30.99 -21.28
CA ALA A 10 7.67 -30.09 -20.14
C ALA A 10 7.68 -28.61 -20.57
N LYS A 11 8.32 -28.31 -21.70
CA LYS A 11 8.38 -26.94 -22.25
C LYS A 11 7.01 -26.42 -22.71
N ASP A 12 6.22 -27.28 -23.35
CA ASP A 12 4.88 -26.94 -23.85
C ASP A 12 3.91 -26.61 -22.69
N ALA A 13 3.99 -27.37 -21.59
CA ALA A 13 3.19 -27.13 -20.39
C ALA A 13 3.56 -25.81 -19.70
N THR A 14 4.85 -25.51 -19.57
CA THR A 14 5.31 -24.23 -19.00
C THR A 14 4.88 -23.03 -19.84
N GLY A 15 4.92 -23.15 -21.18
CA GLY A 15 4.48 -22.09 -22.10
C GLY A 15 3.03 -21.70 -21.92
N LYS A 16 2.11 -22.69 -21.89
CA LYS A 16 0.67 -22.42 -21.72
C LYS A 16 0.32 -21.77 -20.39
N VAL A 17 1.04 -22.11 -19.33
CA VAL A 17 0.87 -21.49 -18.02
C VAL A 17 1.38 -20.04 -18.04
N GLN A 18 2.53 -19.78 -18.66
CA GLN A 18 3.05 -18.42 -18.82
C GLN A 18 2.14 -17.54 -19.68
N ASP A 19 1.59 -18.05 -20.78
CA ASP A 19 0.66 -17.29 -21.63
C ASP A 19 -0.64 -16.94 -20.90
N SER A 20 -1.22 -17.91 -20.18
CA SER A 20 -2.47 -17.69 -19.43
C SER A 20 -2.25 -16.76 -18.24
N PHE A 21 -1.14 -16.92 -17.53
CA PHE A 21 -0.80 -16.10 -16.39
C PHE A 21 -0.39 -14.69 -16.81
N GLY A 22 0.33 -14.53 -17.92
CA GLY A 22 0.70 -13.24 -18.50
C GLY A 22 -0.51 -12.45 -19.02
N ALA A 23 -1.47 -13.11 -19.68
CA ALA A 23 -2.70 -12.47 -20.13
C ALA A 23 -3.60 -12.03 -18.96
N ALA A 24 -3.72 -12.87 -17.91
CA ALA A 24 -4.48 -12.54 -16.72
C ALA A 24 -3.79 -11.45 -15.88
N THR A 25 -2.47 -11.55 -15.70
CA THR A 25 -1.66 -10.58 -14.95
C THR A 25 -1.60 -9.24 -15.67
N GLY A 26 -1.50 -9.22 -17.01
CA GLY A 26 -1.52 -7.98 -17.77
C GLY A 26 -2.79 -7.15 -17.52
N ASN A 27 -3.96 -7.77 -17.57
CA ASN A 27 -5.22 -7.09 -17.26
C ASN A 27 -5.35 -6.72 -15.77
N ALA A 28 -4.85 -7.58 -14.88
CA ALA A 28 -4.85 -7.32 -13.45
C ALA A 28 -3.91 -6.16 -13.07
N ASP A 29 -2.75 -6.02 -13.73
CA ASP A 29 -1.76 -4.98 -13.46
C ASP A 29 -2.30 -3.60 -13.84
N TRP A 30 -2.94 -3.47 -15.02
CA TRP A 30 -3.61 -2.23 -15.43
C TRP A 30 -4.77 -1.84 -14.49
N GLN A 31 -5.59 -2.80 -14.05
CA GLN A 31 -6.65 -2.54 -13.06
C GLN A 31 -6.08 -2.22 -11.67
N ALA A 32 -5.02 -2.90 -11.26
CA ALA A 32 -4.34 -2.67 -9.99
C ALA A 32 -3.73 -1.29 -9.96
N GLN A 33 -3.06 -0.84 -11.03
CA GLN A 33 -2.49 0.49 -11.14
C GLN A 33 -3.56 1.59 -11.10
N GLY A 34 -4.72 1.37 -11.73
CA GLY A 34 -5.86 2.29 -11.66
C GLY A 34 -6.48 2.38 -10.26
N LYS A 35 -6.68 1.24 -9.59
CA LYS A 35 -7.17 1.20 -8.20
C LYS A 35 -6.16 1.76 -7.22
N ALA A 36 -4.87 1.48 -7.41
CA ALA A 36 -3.78 2.02 -6.62
C ALA A 36 -3.75 3.55 -6.73
N ARG A 37 -3.85 4.11 -7.94
CA ARG A 37 -3.91 5.57 -8.13
C ARG A 37 -5.16 6.21 -7.51
N GLN A 38 -6.31 5.55 -7.57
CA GLN A 38 -7.52 6.01 -6.87
C GLN A 38 -7.36 5.94 -5.35
N LEU A 39 -6.72 4.88 -4.85
CA LEU A 39 -6.44 4.70 -3.44
C LEU A 39 -5.44 5.75 -2.94
N GLU A 40 -4.35 5.96 -3.68
CA GLU A 40 -3.36 7.02 -3.45
C GLU A 40 -4.01 8.39 -3.48
N GLY A 41 -4.90 8.67 -4.45
CA GLY A 41 -5.64 9.94 -4.51
C GLY A 41 -6.52 10.16 -3.28
N LYS A 42 -7.27 9.13 -2.84
CA LYS A 42 -8.08 9.18 -1.61
C LYS A 42 -7.23 9.32 -0.36
N LEU A 43 -6.12 8.60 -0.29
CA LEU A 43 -5.17 8.69 0.81
C LEU A 43 -4.54 10.09 0.87
N GLN A 44 -4.16 10.65 -0.27
CA GLN A 44 -3.57 11.98 -0.36
C GLN A 44 -4.59 13.07 0.00
N GLU A 45 -5.84 12.94 -0.42
CA GLU A 45 -6.92 13.85 -0.04
C GLU A 45 -7.22 13.80 1.47
N GLN A 46 -7.32 12.60 2.03
CA GLN A 46 -7.54 12.43 3.47
C GLN A 46 -6.34 12.90 4.29
N TYR A 47 -5.12 12.61 3.82
CA TYR A 47 -3.88 13.04 4.47
C TYR A 47 -3.74 14.56 4.41
N GLY A 48 -4.03 15.18 3.27
CA GLY A 48 -4.06 16.64 3.11
C GLY A 48 -5.00 17.29 4.12
N GLN A 49 -6.26 16.85 4.16
CA GLN A 49 -7.26 17.34 5.12
C GLN A 49 -6.83 17.17 6.59
N ALA A 50 -6.20 16.04 6.93
CA ALA A 50 -5.70 15.80 8.28
C ALA A 50 -4.55 16.75 8.65
N ILE A 51 -3.60 16.96 7.73
CA ILE A 51 -2.49 17.91 7.92
C ILE A 51 -2.99 19.35 7.97
N ASP A 52 -3.95 19.72 7.13
CA ASP A 52 -4.57 21.05 7.14
C ASP A 52 -5.33 21.30 8.44
N CYS A 53 -6.08 20.32 8.94
CA CYS A 53 -6.74 20.40 10.24
C CYS A 53 -5.72 20.59 11.38
N ALA A 54 -4.66 19.78 11.39
CA ALA A 54 -3.59 19.91 12.37
C ALA A 54 -2.91 21.28 12.31
N ARG A 55 -2.64 21.79 11.09
CA ARG A 55 -2.05 23.11 10.86
C ARG A 55 -2.98 24.23 11.32
N ASN A 56 -4.28 24.12 11.04
CA ASN A 56 -5.29 25.09 11.47
C ASN A 56 -5.39 25.14 13.00
N VAL A 57 -5.51 23.97 13.66
CA VAL A 57 -5.55 23.89 15.13
C VAL A 57 -4.26 24.44 15.76
N THR A 58 -3.11 24.22 15.11
CA THR A 58 -1.81 24.74 15.57
C THR A 58 -1.71 26.26 15.41
N ALA A 59 -2.19 26.81 14.29
CA ALA A 59 -2.13 28.24 13.99
C ALA A 59 -3.16 29.05 14.80
N ASP A 60 -4.40 28.56 14.95
CA ASP A 60 -5.46 29.25 15.69
C ASP A 60 -5.33 29.07 17.20
N LYS A 61 -4.91 27.89 17.68
CA LYS A 61 -4.92 27.52 19.10
C LYS A 61 -3.67 26.73 19.50
N PRO A 62 -2.53 27.41 19.70
CA PRO A 62 -1.25 26.74 20.01
C PRO A 62 -1.31 25.88 21.29
N PHE A 63 -2.08 26.30 22.30
CA PHE A 63 -2.27 25.51 23.52
C PHE A 63 -3.08 24.22 23.30
N THR A 64 -4.09 24.25 22.44
CA THR A 64 -4.90 23.06 22.10
C THR A 64 -4.07 22.07 21.29
N ALA A 65 -3.26 22.54 20.34
CA ALA A 65 -2.33 21.69 19.60
C ALA A 65 -1.31 21.01 20.51
N LEU A 66 -0.75 21.74 21.49
CA LEU A 66 0.16 21.18 22.49
C LEU A 66 -0.51 20.11 23.37
N ALA A 67 -1.77 20.31 23.75
CA ALA A 67 -2.51 19.32 24.54
C ALA A 67 -2.73 18.01 23.76
N ILE A 68 -3.06 18.09 22.46
CA ILE A 68 -3.23 16.92 21.59
C ILE A 68 -1.90 16.21 21.38
N ALA A 69 -0.85 16.96 21.00
CA ALA A 69 0.50 16.41 20.81
C ALA A 69 1.04 15.78 22.10
N GLY A 70 0.83 16.42 23.24
CA GLY A 70 1.19 15.91 24.56
C GLY A 70 0.43 14.63 24.92
N GLY A 71 -0.87 14.55 24.63
CA GLY A 71 -1.66 13.34 24.88
C GLY A 71 -1.18 12.14 24.04
N VAL A 72 -0.94 12.35 22.75
CA VAL A 72 -0.41 11.30 21.85
C VAL A 72 0.99 10.87 22.28
N GLY A 73 1.87 11.84 22.57
CA GLY A 73 3.22 11.57 23.04
C GLY A 73 3.25 10.84 24.39
N PHE A 74 2.33 11.16 25.30
CA PHE A 74 2.20 10.50 26.60
C PHE A 74 1.75 9.04 26.45
N VAL A 75 0.75 8.76 25.61
CA VAL A 75 0.29 7.38 25.37
C VAL A 75 1.39 6.54 24.72
N LEU A 76 2.07 7.08 23.71
CA LEU A 76 3.21 6.41 23.08
C LEU A 76 4.37 6.21 24.07
N GLY A 77 4.67 7.22 24.88
CA GLY A 77 5.70 7.14 25.92
C GLY A 77 5.39 6.07 26.97
N VAL A 78 4.12 5.95 27.40
CA VAL A 78 3.67 4.92 28.35
C VAL A 78 3.67 3.52 27.72
N LEU A 79 3.39 3.38 26.42
CA LEU A 79 3.51 2.12 25.71
C LEU A 79 4.97 1.68 25.55
N LEU A 80 5.86 2.61 25.19
CA LEU A 80 7.29 2.34 25.04
C LEU A 80 7.99 2.15 26.38
N SER A 81 7.51 2.75 27.48
CA SER A 81 8.10 2.53 28.81
C SER A 81 7.79 1.15 29.41
N ARG A 82 6.84 0.41 28.81
CA ARG A 82 6.47 -0.96 29.19
C ARG A 82 7.26 -2.04 28.44
N SER A 83 8.14 -1.65 27.51
CA SER A 83 8.99 -2.54 26.71
C SER A 83 10.43 -2.48 27.22
#